data_AF-A0A969LJU0-F1
#
_entry.id   AF-A0A969LJU0-F1
#
_cell.length_a   1.000
_cell.length_b   1.000
_cell.length_c   1.000
_cell.angle_alpha   90.00
_cell.angle_beta   90.00
_cell.angle_gamma   90.00
#
_symmetry.space_group_name_H-M   'P 1'
#
loop_
_entity.id
_entity.type
_entity.pdbx_description
1 polymer ?
#
loop_
_entity_poly.entity_id
_entity_poly.type
_entity_poly.pdbx_seq_one_letter_code
_entity_poly.pdbx_strand_id
1 'polypeptide(L)' 'MIRADVTLKEGAKNNLTNKWCSIYISHPGENEFVKKNSTSYEESILLATEAMEKILRRRKTKLVNQRNGKNIS' A
#
# COMPACT_ATOMS: atom_id res chain seq x y z
N MET A 1 2.42 -5.30 -16.98
CA MET A 1 3.23 -4.21 -16.39
C MET A 1 2.79 -4.02 -14.95
N ILE A 2 3.73 -3.87 -14.02
CA ILE A 2 3.47 -3.51 -12.61
C ILE A 2 4.10 -2.14 -12.40
N ARG A 3 3.38 -1.20 -11.79
CA ARG A 3 3.84 0.16 -11.51
C ARG A 3 3.59 0.50 -10.05
N ALA A 4 4.53 1.18 -9.42
CA ALA A 4 4.39 1.72 -8.07
C ALA A 4 4.66 3.22 -8.11
N ASP A 5 3.66 4.03 -7.81
CA ASP A 5 3.77 5.47 -7.68
C ASP A 5 3.79 5.85 -6.19
N VAL A 6 4.80 6.62 -5.80
CA VAL A 6 4.97 7.10 -4.43
C VAL A 6 4.85 8.61 -4.42
N THR A 7 4.05 9.15 -3.51
CA THR A 7 3.86 10.60 -3.35
C THR A 7 4.07 11.00 -1.90
N LEU A 8 5.00 11.92 -1.68
CA LEU A 8 5.18 12.60 -0.41
C LEU A 8 4.50 13.97 -0.46
N LYS A 9 3.77 14.32 0.59
CA LYS A 9 3.08 15.62 0.67
C LYS A 9 3.13 16.16 2.09
N GLU A 10 3.38 17.46 2.20
CA GLU A 10 3.17 18.18 3.44
C GLU A 10 1.72 18.69 3.53
N GLY A 11 1.08 18.43 4.66
CA GLY A 11 -0.27 18.89 5.00
C GLY A 11 -0.27 20.30 5.61
N ALA A 12 -1.36 20.65 6.30
CA ALA A 12 -1.48 21.94 6.94
C ALA A 12 -0.42 22.14 8.04
N LYS A 13 0.13 23.36 8.15
CA LYS A 13 1.20 23.71 9.11
C LYS A 13 0.77 23.60 10.59
N ASN A 14 -0.53 23.61 10.87
CA ASN A 14 -1.09 23.50 12.22
C ASN A 14 -1.28 22.05 12.69
N ASN A 15 -0.92 21.06 11.87
CA ASN A 15 -0.99 19.64 12.24
C ASN A 15 0.42 19.08 12.38
N LEU A 16 0.76 18.56 13.55
CA LEU A 16 2.05 17.90 13.79
C LEU A 16 2.22 16.64 12.94
N THR A 17 1.12 15.94 12.64
CA THR A 17 1.10 14.74 11.78
C THR A 17 0.83 15.09 10.31
N ASN A 18 1.56 16.05 9.77
CA ASN A 18 1.33 16.56 8.41
C ASN A 18 2.28 16.00 7.35
N LYS A 19 3.18 15.08 7.69
CA LYS A 19 4.06 14.44 6.71
C LYS A 19 3.35 13.23 6.15
N TRP A 20 2.83 13.34 4.94
CA TRP A 20 2.05 12.29 4.28
C TRP A 20 2.91 11.51 3.30
N CYS A 21 2.74 10.18 3.31
CA CYS A 21 3.22 9.27 2.27
C CYS A 21 2.03 8.51 1.69
N SER A 22 1.92 8.49 0.36
CA SER A 22 0.94 7.69 -0.37
C SER A 22 1.64 6.77 -1.35
N ILE A 23 1.21 5.52 -1.41
CA ILE A 23 1.72 4.48 -2.32
C ILE A 23 0.54 3.96 -3.12
N TYR A 24 0.65 4.05 -4.44
CA TYR A 24 -0.30 3.48 -5.39
C TYR A 24 0.39 2.39 -6.19
N ILE A 25 -0.13 1.17 -6.13
CA ILE A 25 0.37 0.04 -6.92
C ILE A 25 -0.68 -0.28 -7.98
N SER A 26 -0.23 -0.27 -9.23
CA SER A 26 -1.01 -0.73 -10.36
C SER A 26 -0.45 -2.03 -10.90
N HIS A 27 -1.30 -3.04 -10.99
CA HIS A 27 -0.99 -4.32 -11.60
C HIS A 27 -2.25 -4.93 -12.23
N PRO A 28 -2.13 -5.98 -13.06
CA PRO A 28 -3.29 -6.59 -13.67
C PRO A 28 -4.33 -7.08 -12.65
N GLY A 29 -5.58 -6.70 -12.89
CA GLY A 29 -6.76 -7.14 -12.14
C GLY A 29 -7.30 -6.12 -11.14
N GLU A 30 -6.46 -5.56 -10.28
CA GLU A 30 -6.88 -4.62 -9.24
C GLU A 30 -5.72 -3.68 -8.91
N ASN A 31 -5.98 -2.57 -8.23
CA ASN A 31 -4.93 -1.63 -7.82
C ASN A 31 -5.03 -1.44 -6.31
N GLU A 32 -3.89 -1.24 -5.66
CA GLU A 32 -3.79 -1.02 -4.23
C GLU A 32 -3.38 0.40 -3.95
N PHE A 33 -3.99 0.99 -2.93
CA PHE A 33 -3.64 2.32 -2.48
C PHE A 33 -3.50 2.35 -0.97
N VAL A 34 -2.42 2.97 -0.51
CA VAL A 34 -2.18 3.25 0.90
C VAL A 34 -1.81 4.72 1.05
N LYS A 35 -2.34 5.35 2.09
CA LYS A 35 -1.98 6.71 2.49
C LYS A 35 -1.81 6.74 4.01
N LYS A 36 -0.67 7.24 4.47
CA LYS A 36 -0.31 7.37 5.88
C LYS A 36 0.29 8.73 6.15
N ASN A 37 0.11 9.22 7.36
CA ASN A 37 0.73 10.43 7.85
C ASN A 37 1.47 10.17 9.16
N SER A 38 2.51 10.96 9.39
CA SER A 38 3.12 11.06 10.71
C SER A 38 3.77 12.43 10.91
N THR A 39 4.51 12.56 12.02
CA THR A 39 5.32 13.73 12.36
C THR A 39 6.57 13.86 11.50
N SER A 40 7.08 12.76 10.96
CA SER A 40 8.21 12.73 10.03
C SER A 40 7.86 12.01 8.73
N TYR A 41 8.61 12.30 7.66
CA TYR A 41 8.42 11.59 6.40
C TYR A 41 8.82 10.13 6.53
N GLU A 42 9.91 9.86 7.23
CA GLU A 42 10.48 8.54 7.48
C GLU A 42 9.45 7.60 8.12
N GLU A 43 8.75 8.08 9.14
CA GLU A 43 7.72 7.30 9.81
C GLU A 43 6.48 7.12 8.92
N SER A 44 6.06 8.17 8.20
CA SER A 44 4.94 8.06 7.25
C SER A 44 5.22 7.05 6.13
N ILE A 45 6.47 6.96 5.67
CA ILE A 45 6.94 5.99 4.68
C ILE A 45 6.90 4.59 5.27
N LEU A 46 7.48 4.38 6.46
CA LEU A 46 7.47 3.08 7.13
C LEU A 46 6.05 2.55 7.33
N LEU A 47 5.14 3.39 7.83
CA LEU A 47 3.75 3.01 8.03
C LEU A 47 3.05 2.67 6.71
N ALA A 48 3.36 3.41 5.64
CA ALA A 48 2.77 3.17 4.32
C ALA A 48 3.27 1.87 3.70
N THR A 49 4.58 1.58 3.80
CA THR A 49 5.18 0.36 3.25
C THR A 49 4.72 -0.88 4.01
N GLU A 50 4.70 -0.86 5.35
CA GLU A 50 4.20 -1.97 6.16
C GLU A 50 2.73 -2.29 5.86
N ALA A 51 1.89 -1.25 5.72
CA ALA A 51 0.49 -1.42 5.37
C ALA A 51 0.34 -2.00 3.95
N MET A 52 1.12 -1.51 2.98
CA MET A 52 1.09 -2.02 1.62
C MET A 52 1.54 -3.49 1.56
N GLU A 53 2.60 -3.84 2.28
CA GLU A 53 3.09 -5.22 2.35
C GLU A 53 2.01 -6.18 2.89
N LYS A 54 1.30 -5.79 3.94
CA LYS A 54 0.17 -6.58 4.49
C LYS A 54 -0.93 -6.79 3.44
N ILE A 55 -1.26 -5.78 2.64
CA ILE A 55 -2.26 -5.88 1.58
C ILE A 55 -1.79 -6.85 0.49
N LEU A 56 -0.56 -6.68 -0.01
CA LEU A 56 -0.01 -7.53 -1.06
C LEU A 56 0.13 -8.99 -0.61
N ARG A 57 0.50 -9.23 0.66
CA ARG A 57 0.55 -10.59 1.24
C ARG A 57 -0.84 -11.23 1.25
N ARG A 58 -1.87 -10.52 1.71
CA ARG A 58 -3.26 -11.02 1.72
C ARG A 58 -3.75 -11.33 0.30
N ARG A 59 -3.46 -10.45 -0.66
CA ARG A 59 -3.77 -10.66 -2.08
C ARG A 59 -3.12 -11.93 -2.60
N LYS A 60 -1.81 -12.11 -2.36
CA LYS A 60 -1.08 -13.31 -2.77
C LYS A 60 -1.72 -14.58 -2.20
N THR A 61 -2.07 -14.58 -0.91
CA THR A 61 -2.76 -15.72 -0.28
C THR A 61 -4.10 -16.02 -0.94
N LYS A 62 -4.91 -14.99 -1.23
CA LYS A 62 -6.20 -15.15 -1.92
C LYS A 62 -6.03 -15.78 -3.31
N LEU A 63 -5.06 -15.31 -4.10
CA LEU A 63 -4.79 -15.84 -5.44
C LEU A 63 -4.29 -17.29 -5.39
N VAL A 64 -3.42 -17.64 -4.43
CA VAL A 64 -2.96 -19.01 -4.24
C VAL A 64 -4.13 -19.94 -3.86
N ASN A 65 -4.99 -19.50 -2.93
CA ASN A 65 -6.15 -20.29 -2.52
C ASN A 65 -7.14 -20.50 -3.68
N GLN A 66 -7.39 -19.47 -4.49
CA GLN A 66 -8.24 -19.59 -5.69
C GLN A 66 -7.66 -20.58 -6.72
N ARG A 67 -6.34 -20.56 -6.93
CA ARG A 67 -5.68 -21.51 -7.82
C ARG A 67 -5.80 -22.93 -7.30
N ASN A 68 -5.56 -23.14 -6.00
CA ASN A 68 -5.60 -24.47 -5.40
C ASN A 68 -7.02 -25.03 -5.37
N GLY A 69 -8.05 -24.21 -5.11
CA GLY A 69 -9.44 -24.63 -5.14
C GLY A 69 -9.97 -25.02 -6.53
N LYS A 70 -9.39 -24.47 -7.60
CA LYS A 70 -9.70 -24.85 -8.99
C LYS A 70 -9.06 -26.16 -9.45
N ASN A 71 -8.01 -26.64 -8.77
CA ASN A 71 -7.31 -27.87 -9.16
C ASN A 71 -7.94 -29.15 -8.55
N ILE A 72 -9.03 -29.01 -7.79
CA ILE A 72 -9.71 -30.09 -7.06
C ILE A 72 -11.13 -30.34 -7.58
N SER A 73 -11.48 -29.72 -8.71
CA SER A 73 -12.76 -29.76 -9.41
C SER A 73 -12.53 -30.04 -10.88
#